data_AF-A0A1Q8CC07-F1
#
_entry.id   AF-A0A1Q8CC07-F1
#
_cell.length_a   1.000
_cell.length_b   1.000
_cell.length_c   1.000
_cell.angle_alpha   90.00
_cell.angle_beta   90.00
_cell.angle_gamma   90.00
#
_symmetry.space_group_name_H-M   'P 1'
#
loop_
_entity.id
_entity.type
_entity.pdbx_description
1 polymer ?
#
loop_
_entity_poly.entity_id
_entity_poly.type
_entity_poly.pdbx_seq_one_letter_code
_entity_poly.pdbx_strand_id
1 'polypeptide(L)' 'MRARLAAHTSWANCPDRTARTAAARKAAQDRFERQVDPDGTLPAHERAQRAQHARKAHFAALALRSARARQARRDQQ' A
#
# COMPACT_ATOMS: atom_id res chain seq x y z
N MET A 1 12.67 20.38 13.37
CA MET A 1 12.27 19.50 14.51
C MET A 1 10.78 19.53 14.87
N ARG A 2 9.99 20.54 14.44
CA ARG A 2 8.56 20.68 14.81
C ARG A 2 7.65 19.52 14.34
N ALA A 3 7.87 18.99 13.15
CA ALA A 3 7.07 17.90 12.60
C ALA A 3 7.18 16.59 13.41
N ARG A 4 8.36 16.29 13.97
CA ARG A 4 8.57 15.09 14.78
C ARG A 4 7.83 15.19 16.12
N LEU A 5 7.91 16.35 16.78
CA LEU A 5 7.17 16.63 18.01
C LEU A 5 5.66 16.47 17.80
N ALA A 6 5.12 17.10 16.75
CA ALA A 6 3.71 17.00 16.41
C ALA A 6 3.26 15.56 16.14
N ALA A 7 4.09 14.77 15.44
CA ALA A 7 3.80 13.36 15.20
C ALA A 7 3.74 12.56 16.50
N HIS A 8 4.73 12.71 17.39
CA HIS A 8 4.74 12.01 18.68
C HIS A 8 3.57 12.40 19.57
N THR A 9 3.28 13.69 19.71
CA THR A 9 2.10 14.18 20.46
C THR A 9 0.80 13.63 19.88
N SER A 10 0.67 13.65 18.55
CA SER A 10 -0.51 13.13 17.87
C SER A 10 -0.70 11.63 18.06
N TRP A 11 0.39 10.84 18.11
CA TRP A 11 0.31 9.40 18.37
C TRP A 11 0.11 9.06 19.85
N ALA A 12 0.58 9.92 20.76
CA ALA A 12 0.29 9.79 22.19
C ALA A 12 -1.22 9.98 22.48
N ASN A 13 -1.86 10.91 21.77
CA ASN A 13 -3.29 11.20 21.91
C ASN A 13 -4.21 10.29 21.08
N CYS A 14 -3.68 9.21 20.49
CA CYS A 14 -4.45 8.31 19.62
C CYS A 14 -4.88 7.06 20.42
N PRO A 15 -6.13 7.00 20.91
CA PRO A 15 -6.59 5.87 21.73
C PRO A 15 -6.71 4.58 20.92
N ASP A 16 -7.12 4.67 19.65
CA ASP A 16 -7.19 3.54 18.72
C ASP A 16 -6.34 3.81 17.47
N ARG A 17 -5.17 3.16 17.43
CA ARG A 17 -4.22 3.23 16.30
C ARG A 17 -4.75 2.52 15.05
N THR A 18 -5.53 1.46 15.25
CA THR A 18 -6.14 0.70 14.16
C THR A 18 -7.18 1.56 13.46
N ALA A 19 -8.13 2.13 14.20
CA ALA A 19 -9.17 3.00 13.64
C ALA A 19 -8.57 4.21 12.91
N ARG A 20 -7.54 4.86 13.48
CA ARG A 20 -6.89 6.02 12.85
C ARG A 20 -6.37 5.76 11.44
N THR A 21 -5.86 4.55 11.17
CA THR A 21 -5.31 4.20 9.85
C THR A 21 -6.29 3.42 8.97
N ALA A 22 -7.49 3.11 9.46
CA ALA A 22 -8.44 2.24 8.78
C ALA A 22 -8.88 2.81 7.42
N ALA A 23 -9.23 4.09 7.35
CA ALA A 23 -9.63 4.75 6.11
C ALA A 23 -8.51 4.70 5.05
N ALA A 24 -7.27 4.98 5.44
CA ALA A 24 -6.12 4.92 4.55
C ALA A 24 -5.84 3.47 4.07
N ARG A 25 -5.94 2.48 4.98
CA ARG A 25 -5.78 1.07 4.62
C ARG A 25 -6.87 0.60 3.66
N LYS A 26 -8.12 1.03 3.87
CA LYS A 26 -9.23 0.75 2.95
C LYS A 26 -8.98 1.38 1.59
N ALA A 27 -8.66 2.67 1.52
CA ALA A 27 -8.35 3.34 0.25
C ALA A 27 -7.19 2.68 -0.49
N ALA A 28 -6.16 2.24 0.23
CA ALA A 28 -5.03 1.51 -0.35
C ALA A 28 -5.42 0.14 -0.94
N GLN A 29 -6.43 -0.52 -0.39
CA GLN A 29 -7.01 -1.76 -0.92
C GLN A 29 -7.92 -1.45 -2.12
N ASP A 30 -8.86 -0.52 -1.96
CA ASP A 30 -9.84 -0.10 -2.98
C ASP A 30 -9.15 0.36 -4.28
N ARG A 31 -7.93 0.92 -4.21
CA ARG A 31 -7.22 1.36 -5.42
C ARG A 31 -7.03 0.22 -6.43
N PHE A 32 -6.83 -1.01 -5.96
CA PHE A 32 -6.59 -2.15 -6.84
C PHE A 32 -7.88 -2.57 -7.54
N GLU A 33 -9.02 -2.45 -6.87
CA GLU A 33 -10.33 -2.68 -7.48
C GLU A 33 -10.60 -1.68 -8.61
N ARG A 34 -10.34 -0.39 -8.36
CA ARG A 34 -10.45 0.66 -9.40
C ARG A 34 -9.44 0.50 -10.53
N GLN A 35 -8.27 -0.07 -10.25
CA GLN A 35 -7.25 -0.31 -11.26
C GLN A 35 -7.64 -1.46 -12.20
N VAL A 36 -8.30 -2.50 -11.69
CA VAL A 36 -8.71 -3.66 -12.50
C VAL A 36 -10.08 -3.51 -13.15
N ASP A 37 -10.91 -2.62 -12.61
CA ASP A 37 -12.25 -2.31 -13.11
C ASP A 37 -12.54 -0.80 -12.99
N PRO A 38 -11.95 0.05 -13.85
CA PRO A 38 -12.19 1.49 -13.82
C PRO A 38 -13.66 1.85 -14.07
N ASP A 39 -14.32 1.08 -14.93
CA ASP A 39 -15.69 1.34 -15.38
C ASP A 39 -16.76 0.61 -14.53
N GLY A 40 -16.35 -0.21 -13.56
CA GLY A 40 -17.26 -0.90 -12.66
C GLY A 40 -18.09 -2.02 -13.31
N THR A 41 -17.68 -2.50 -14.49
CA THR A 41 -18.47 -3.41 -15.34
C THR A 41 -18.37 -4.88 -14.92
N LEU A 42 -17.34 -5.24 -14.16
CA LEU A 42 -17.10 -6.63 -13.80
C LEU A 42 -18.00 -7.10 -12.63
N PRO A 43 -18.36 -8.39 -12.59
CA PRO A 43 -18.97 -8.98 -11.40
C PRO A 43 -18.08 -8.81 -10.17
N ALA A 44 -18.69 -8.60 -8.99
CA ALA A 44 -17.96 -8.32 -7.75
C ALA A 44 -16.92 -9.39 -7.39
N HIS A 45 -17.23 -10.66 -7.64
CA HIS A 45 -16.31 -11.77 -7.37
C HIS A 45 -15.09 -11.76 -8.30
N GLU A 46 -15.29 -11.50 -9.60
CA GLU A 46 -14.19 -11.38 -10.56
C GLU A 46 -13.32 -10.17 -10.25
N ARG A 47 -13.94 -9.02 -9.94
CA ARG A 47 -13.23 -7.81 -9.54
C ARG A 47 -12.34 -8.07 -8.33
N ALA A 48 -12.86 -8.76 -7.30
CA ALA A 48 -12.11 -9.09 -6.10
C ALA A 48 -10.92 -10.02 -6.40
N GLN A 49 -11.11 -11.05 -7.24
CA GLN A 49 -10.02 -11.93 -7.67
C GLN A 49 -8.94 -11.16 -8.43
N ARG A 50 -9.32 -10.37 -9.44
CA ARG A 50 -8.39 -9.54 -10.23
C ARG A 50 -7.66 -8.53 -9.35
N ALA A 51 -8.35 -7.87 -8.42
CA ALA A 51 -7.75 -6.93 -7.48
C ALA A 51 -6.72 -7.61 -6.56
N GLN A 52 -7.00 -8.84 -6.11
CA GLN A 52 -6.06 -9.63 -5.32
C GLN A 52 -4.78 -9.94 -6.13
N HIS A 53 -4.93 -10.35 -7.40
CA HIS A 53 -3.79 -10.59 -8.28
C HIS A 53 -3.00 -9.31 -8.56
N ALA A 54 -3.66 -8.19 -8.84
CA ALA A 54 -3.03 -6.89 -9.03
C ALA A 54 -2.23 -6.45 -7.79
N ARG A 55 -2.78 -6.67 -6.59
CA ARG A 55 -2.09 -6.43 -5.33
C ARG A 55 -0.83 -7.27 -5.19
N LYS A 56 -0.92 -8.58 -5.45
CA LYS A 56 0.25 -9.49 -5.39
C LYS A 56 1.33 -9.07 -6.39
N ALA A 57 0.94 -8.77 -7.63
CA ALA A 57 1.85 -8.31 -8.67
C ALA A 57 2.55 -6.99 -8.29
N HIS A 58 1.83 -6.03 -7.72
CA HIS A 58 2.40 -4.76 -7.29
C HIS A 58 3.52 -4.93 -6.24
N PHE A 59 3.27 -5.74 -5.21
CA PHE A 59 4.28 -5.98 -4.18
C PHE A 59 5.44 -6.84 -4.68
N ALA A 60 5.19 -7.81 -5.57
CA ALA A 60 6.25 -8.56 -6.22
C ALA A 60 7.17 -7.65 -7.06
N ALA A 61 6.59 -6.72 -7.82
CA ALA A 61 7.36 -5.75 -8.60
C ALA A 61 8.19 -4.83 -7.70
N LEU A 62 7.63 -4.38 -6.57
CA LEU A 62 8.35 -3.57 -5.59
C LEU A 62 9.54 -4.34 -4.98
N ALA A 63 9.33 -5.60 -4.61
CA ALA A 63 10.37 -6.47 -4.07
C ALA A 63 11.50 -6.70 -5.09
N LEU A 64 11.15 -6.96 -6.36
CA LEU A 64 12.12 -7.12 -7.44
C LEU A 64 12.97 -5.86 -7.65
N ARG A 65 12.33 -4.68 -7.70
CA ARG A 65 13.03 -3.38 -7.78
C ARG A 65 13.98 -3.19 -6.61
N SER A 66 13.55 -3.52 -5.41
CA SER A 66 14.36 -3.43 -4.20
C SER A 66 15.57 -4.38 -4.25
N ALA A 67 15.38 -5.62 -4.71
CA ALA A 67 16.46 -6.59 -4.88
C ALA A 67 17.50 -6.11 -5.91
N ARG A 68 17.05 -5.63 -7.07
CA ARG A 68 17.92 -5.05 -8.11
C ARG A 68 18.72 -3.86 -7.57
N ALA A 69 18.09 -2.96 -6.82
CA ALA A 69 18.77 -1.82 -6.22
C ALA A 69 19.84 -2.23 -5.20
N ARG A 70 19.58 -3.28 -4.39
CA ARG A 70 20.59 -3.83 -3.47
C ARG A 70 21.75 -4.49 -4.22
N GLN A 71 21.47 -5.23 -5.29
CA GLN A 71 22.51 -5.86 -6.10
C GLN A 71 23.44 -4.81 -6.72
N ALA A 72 22.88 -3.78 -7.38
CA ALA A 72 23.67 -2.71 -7.98
C ALA A 72 24.57 -1.98 -6.96
N ARG A 73 24.13 -1.82 -5.71
CA ARG A 73 24.94 -1.24 -4.64
C ARG A 73 26.08 -2.15 -4.18
N ARG A 74 25.91 -3.48 -4.27
CA ARG A 74 26.98 -4.44 -3.97
C ARG A 74 28.02 -4.44 -5.08
N ASP A 75 27.59 -4.35 -6.34
CA ASP A 75 28.50 -4.34 -7.49
C ASP A 75 29.32 -3.03 -7.59
N GLN A 76 28.89 -1.97 -6.90
CA GLN A 76 29.58 -0.67 -6.81
C GLN A 76 30.54 -0.56 -5.62
N GLN A 77 30.56 -1.55 -4.71
CA GLN A 77 31.45 -1.61 -3.54
C GLN A 77 32.60 -2.56 -3.82
#